data_AF-A0AAW5MZ97-F1
#
_entry.id   AF-A0AAW5MZ97-F1
#
_cell.length_a   1.000
_cell.length_b   1.000
_cell.length_c   1.000
_cell.angle_alpha   90.00
_cell.angle_beta   90.00
_cell.angle_gamma   90.00
#
_symmetry.space_group_name_H-M   'P 1'
#
loop_
_entity.id
_entity.type
_entity.pdbx_description
1 polymer ?
#
loop_
_entity_poly.entity_id
_entity_poly.type
_entity_poly.pdbx_seq_one_letter_code
_entity_poly.pdbx_strand_id
1 'polypeptide(L)' 'MPEQYRYTLPVKAGEQRLLGELTGAACATLVAKIAERHAGPVVLIAP' A
#
# COMPACT_ATOMS: atom_id res chain seq x y z
N MET A 1 -19.62 10.12 1.52
CA MET A 1 -19.40 8.66 1.46
C MET A 1 -18.09 8.38 2.16
N PRO A 2 -18.03 7.59 3.25
CA PRO A 2 -16.73 7.23 3.82
C PRO A 2 -16.02 6.32 2.81
N GLU A 3 -14.88 6.76 2.29
CA GLU A 3 -13.98 5.96 1.47
C GLU A 3 -13.49 4.78 2.33
N GLN A 4 -14.20 3.66 2.29
CA GLN A 4 -13.81 2.48 3.04
C GLN A 4 -12.67 1.78 2.30
N TYR A 5 -11.45 2.06 2.72
CA TYR A 5 -10.27 1.39 2.19
C TYR A 5 -10.34 -0.12 2.48
N ARG A 6 -10.01 -0.94 1.47
CA ARG A 6 -10.04 -2.40 1.54
C ARG A 6 -8.99 -2.99 2.49
N TYR A 7 -8.04 -2.19 2.95
CA TYR A 7 -6.97 -2.60 3.88
C TYR A 7 -6.44 -1.40 4.68
N THR A 8 -5.85 -1.68 5.83
CA THR A 8 -5.11 -0.72 6.66
C THR A 8 -3.61 -0.78 6.38
N LEU A 9 -2.93 0.35 6.49
CA LEU A 9 -1.46 0.40 6.41
C LEU A 9 -0.87 -0.13 7.73
N PRO A 10 0.22 -0.90 7.69
CA PRO A 10 0.94 -1.27 8.89
C PRO A 10 1.55 -0.02 9.53
N VAL A 11 1.52 0.06 10.86
CA VAL A 11 2.03 1.22 11.62
C VAL A 11 3.08 0.83 12.66
N LYS A 12 3.15 -0.45 13.04
CA LYS A 12 4.12 -0.95 14.02
C LYS A 12 5.34 -1.53 13.31
N ALA A 13 6.50 -1.41 13.95
CA ALA A 13 7.73 -2.05 13.48
C ALA A 13 7.54 -3.57 13.38
N GLY A 14 7.99 -4.15 12.26
CA GLY A 14 7.85 -5.58 11.98
C GLY A 14 6.45 -6.03 11.53
N GLU A 15 5.46 -5.13 11.48
CA GLU A 15 4.14 -5.46 10.98
C GLU A 15 4.15 -5.58 9.45
N GLN A 16 3.60 -6.69 8.94
CA GLN A 16 3.54 -6.98 7.51
C GLN A 16 2.09 -7.04 7.01
N ARG A 17 1.93 -6.71 5.73
CA ARG A 17 0.70 -6.91 4.97
C ARG A 17 1.04 -7.55 3.64
N LEU A 18 0.34 -8.63 3.31
CA LEU A 18 0.41 -9.28 2.01
C LEU A 18 -0.82 -8.85 1.21
N LEU A 19 -0.58 -8.19 0.07
CA LEU A 19 -1.63 -7.74 -0.84
C LEU A 19 -1.50 -8.58 -2.12
N GLY A 20 -2.44 -9.50 -2.32
CA GLY A 20 -2.43 -10.47 -3.41
C GLY A 20 -3.16 -10.01 -4.68
N GLU A 21 -3.22 -10.91 -5.66
CA GLU A 21 -3.96 -10.73 -6.93
C GLU A 21 -3.56 -9.49 -7.74
N LEU A 22 -2.26 -9.14 -7.68
CA LEU A 22 -1.71 -8.03 -8.45
C LEU A 22 -1.06 -8.56 -9.74
N THR A 23 -1.45 -7.99 -10.88
CA THR A 23 -0.84 -8.26 -12.18
C THR A 23 -0.60 -6.97 -12.96
N GLY A 24 0.50 -6.92 -13.71
CA GLY A 24 0.88 -5.78 -14.54
C GLY A 24 0.88 -4.44 -13.77
N ALA A 25 0.11 -3.47 -14.27
CA ALA A 25 0.04 -2.12 -13.71
C ALA A 25 -0.67 -2.02 -12.34
N ALA A 26 -1.27 -3.11 -11.84
CA ALA A 26 -1.94 -3.11 -10.53
C ALA A 26 -0.99 -2.72 -9.39
N CYS A 27 0.29 -3.12 -9.47
CA CYS A 27 1.31 -2.75 -8.47
C CYS A 27 1.50 -1.23 -8.40
N ALA A 28 1.63 -0.55 -9.55
CA ALA A 28 1.82 0.89 -9.60
C ALA A 28 0.62 1.65 -9.01
N THR A 29 -0.60 1.27 -9.39
CA THR A 29 -1.83 1.87 -8.85
C THR A 29 -1.95 1.67 -7.34
N LEU A 30 -1.54 0.50 -6.84
CA LEU A 30 -1.60 0.20 -5.41
C LEU A 30 -0.55 1.02 -4.63
N VAL A 31 0.69 1.09 -5.12
CA VAL A 31 1.76 1.87 -4.49
C VAL A 31 1.41 3.36 -4.48
N ALA A 32 0.82 3.90 -5.56
CA ALA A 32 0.32 5.27 -5.59
C ALA A 32 -0.68 5.54 -4.47
N LYS A 33 -1.66 4.65 -4.28
CA LYS A 33 -2.63 4.75 -3.16
C LYS A 33 -1.98 4.62 -1.79
N ILE A 34 -0.94 3.81 -1.63
CA ILE A 34 -0.19 3.73 -0.36
C ILE A 34 0.50 5.07 -0.09
N ALA A 35 1.17 5.65 -1.09
CA ALA A 35 1.87 6.93 -0.96
C ALA A 35 0.92 8.10 -0.67
N GLU A 36 -0.28 8.12 -1.27
CA GLU A 36 -1.31 9.13 -0.98
C GLU A 36 -1.85 9.03 0.45
N ARG A 37 -1.92 7.82 1.02
CA ARG A 37 -2.51 7.55 2.34
C ARG A 37 -1.52 7.61 3.48
N HIS A 38 -0.25 7.33 3.23
CA HIS A 38 0.78 7.28 4.26
C HIS A 38 1.27 8.69 4.58
N ALA A 39 1.14 9.11 5.83
CA ALA A 39 1.67 10.39 6.32
C ALA A 39 3.18 10.30 6.59
N GLY A 40 3.95 9.94 5.57
CA GLY A 40 5.39 9.71 5.65
C GLY A 40 5.98 9.27 4.32
N PRO A 41 7.33 9.20 4.21
CA PRO A 41 7.97 8.71 3.01
C PRO A 41 7.65 7.22 2.78
N VAL A 42 7.44 6.85 1.50
CA VAL A 42 7.26 5.46 1.08
C VAL A 42 8.47 5.04 0.25
N VAL A 43 9.08 3.92 0.61
CA VAL A 43 10.20 3.33 -0.14
C VAL A 43 9.70 2.09 -0.87
N LEU A 44 9.69 2.13 -2.20
CA LEU A 44 9.40 0.97 -3.04
C LEU A 44 10.71 0.23 -3.34
N ILE A 45 10.85 -1.00 -2.82
CA ILE A 45 11.99 -1.87 -3.07
C ILE A 45 11.62 -2.78 -4.24
N ALA A 46 12.27 -2.61 -5.39
CA ALA A 46 12.15 -3.50 -6.54
C ALA A 46 13.23 -4.59 -6.49
N PRO A 47 13.03 -5.77 -7.13
CA PRO A 47 14.06 -6.79 -7.30
C PRO A 47 15.32 -6.28 -7.99
#